data_AF-A0AAU5H656-F1
#
_entry.id   AF-A0AAU5H656-F1
#
_cell.length_a   1.000
_cell.length_b   1.000
_cell.length_c   1.000
_cell.angle_alpha   90.00
_cell.angle_beta   90.00
_cell.angle_gamma   90.00
#
_symmetry.space_group_name_H-M   'P 1'
#
loop_
_entity.id
_entity.type
_entity.pdbx_description
1 polymer ?
#
loop_
_entity_poly.entity_id
_entity_poly.type
_entity_poly.pdbx_seq_one_letter_code
_entity_poly.pdbx_strand_id
1 'polypeptide(L)'
;MHERGNYEKYDAAPSGDGCLTAAIRLPVRIVALVILLPVRMAWDALMALGRALNRYALAPVGRAIAWLLRWLLVVPAVALWRYVLAPVGRLLGAGLVWLWRYVVAPVGLGLAWLGRVLVVLPLVALWRYVVVPVALGLAWALRMFGVGLAWLGRVLLVVPLAALWRYVLAPVGRALAWTLGMLGVGLAWLARVLLVLPLVALYRYVLAPVGREIWAALRWAWRVAGYISRALGRVLAWLGRVLVVVPVRWAWQTLVSPAGRWLRQSVWWPVKRALAQARDTVRQVRADVRRALFGVSEDR
;
A
#
# COMPACT_ATOMS: atom_id res chain seq x y z
N MET A 1 44.31 9.62 42.87
CA MET A 1 43.02 9.22 43.49
C MET A 1 41.97 9.21 42.39
N HIS A 2 41.29 8.14 41.99
CA HIS A 2 41.20 6.76 42.44
C HIS A 2 40.94 5.91 41.19
N GLU A 3 41.71 4.85 41.04
CA GLU A 3 41.37 3.56 40.45
C GLU A 3 40.34 3.53 39.30
N ARG A 4 40.85 3.32 38.09
CA ARG A 4 40.28 2.28 37.23
C ARG A 4 40.88 0.96 37.70
N GLY A 5 40.06 0.13 38.33
CA GLY A 5 40.48 -1.21 38.74
C GLY A 5 39.30 -2.14 38.90
N ASN A 6 39.32 -3.20 38.09
CA ASN A 6 38.45 -4.39 38.12
C ASN A 6 37.04 -4.12 37.59
N TYR A 7 36.39 -5.03 36.88
CA TYR A 7 36.42 -6.50 36.90
C TYR A 7 35.72 -6.88 35.58
N GLU A 8 36.41 -7.47 34.62
CA GLU A 8 36.49 -8.93 34.52
C GLU A 8 35.18 -9.60 34.92
N LYS A 9 34.50 -10.19 33.92
CA LYS A 9 33.89 -11.52 34.06
C LYS A 9 33.26 -11.97 32.73
N TYR A 10 33.81 -13.08 32.23
CA TYR A 10 33.09 -14.23 31.66
C TYR A 10 32.54 -14.04 30.23
N ASP A 11 32.93 -14.81 29.20
CA ASP A 11 33.33 -16.23 29.07
C ASP A 11 33.95 -16.42 27.66
N ALA A 12 34.81 -17.37 27.26
CA ALA A 12 35.43 -18.56 27.81
C ALA A 12 36.64 -18.89 26.91
N ALA A 13 37.71 -19.46 27.46
CA ALA A 13 38.75 -20.15 26.67
C ALA A 13 38.20 -21.54 26.27
N PRO A 14 38.69 -22.20 25.18
CA PRO A 14 40.03 -22.75 25.28
C PRO A 14 40.88 -22.76 23.99
N SER A 15 42.19 -22.80 24.21
CA SER A 15 43.17 -23.70 23.56
C SER A 15 43.55 -23.53 22.08
N GLY A 16 44.84 -23.25 21.87
CA GLY A 16 45.71 -24.10 21.03
C GLY A 16 45.74 -23.89 19.51
N ASP A 17 44.75 -23.23 18.92
CA ASP A 17 44.62 -23.24 17.45
C ASP A 17 45.51 -22.23 16.70
N GLY A 18 46.13 -21.26 17.38
CA GLY A 18 46.87 -20.17 16.74
C GLY A 18 48.17 -20.58 16.04
N CYS A 19 48.96 -21.49 16.63
CA CYS A 19 50.28 -21.85 16.09
C CYS A 19 50.23 -22.98 15.06
N LEU A 20 49.35 -23.99 15.20
CA LEU A 20 49.17 -25.01 14.16
C LEU A 20 48.44 -24.44 12.94
N THR A 21 47.41 -23.59 13.12
CA THR A 21 46.76 -22.97 11.95
C THR A 21 47.65 -21.94 11.28
N ALA A 22 48.53 -21.23 12.01
CA ALA A 22 49.54 -20.35 11.40
C ALA A 22 50.65 -21.13 10.70
N ALA A 23 51.20 -22.18 11.33
CA ALA A 23 52.25 -23.03 10.75
C ALA A 23 51.75 -23.88 9.57
N ILE A 24 50.46 -24.21 9.51
CA ILE A 24 49.83 -24.87 8.35
C ILE A 24 49.39 -23.84 7.29
N ARG A 25 48.87 -22.66 7.68
CA ARG A 25 48.48 -21.63 6.71
C ARG A 25 49.65 -20.92 6.05
N LEU A 26 50.82 -20.86 6.69
CA LEU A 26 52.00 -20.25 6.07
C LEU A 26 52.43 -21.04 4.80
N PRO A 27 52.69 -22.37 4.85
CA PRO A 27 53.02 -23.15 3.66
C PRO A 27 51.83 -23.24 2.71
N VAL A 28 50.59 -23.37 3.20
CA VAL A 28 49.40 -23.37 2.32
C VAL A 28 49.24 -22.03 1.59
N ARG A 29 49.50 -20.88 2.23
CA ARG A 29 49.48 -19.57 1.56
C ARG A 29 50.64 -19.41 0.59
N ILE A 30 51.81 -19.93 0.89
CA ILE A 30 52.97 -19.90 -0.02
C ILE A 30 52.70 -20.79 -1.24
N VAL A 31 52.20 -22.02 -1.06
CA VAL A 31 51.82 -22.93 -2.15
C VAL A 31 50.64 -22.36 -2.96
N ALA A 32 49.63 -21.80 -2.28
CA ALA A 32 48.53 -21.10 -2.92
C ALA A 32 49.01 -19.87 -3.69
N LEU A 33 49.99 -19.10 -3.19
CA LEU A 33 50.60 -18.00 -3.95
C LEU A 33 51.40 -18.53 -5.14
N VAL A 34 52.23 -19.54 -4.96
CA VAL A 34 53.05 -20.12 -6.03
C VAL A 34 52.18 -20.76 -7.12
N ILE A 35 51.00 -21.28 -6.80
CA ILE A 35 50.08 -21.88 -7.78
C ILE A 35 49.05 -20.87 -8.29
N LEU A 36 48.34 -20.17 -7.41
CA LEU A 36 47.29 -19.22 -7.83
C LEU A 36 47.87 -17.97 -8.46
N LEU A 37 49.03 -17.45 -8.04
CA LEU A 37 49.56 -16.21 -8.63
C LEU A 37 49.91 -16.38 -10.13
N PRO A 38 50.59 -17.44 -10.58
CA PRO A 38 50.79 -17.67 -12.02
C PRO A 38 49.49 -18.05 -12.74
N VAL A 39 48.58 -18.78 -12.11
CA VAL A 39 47.25 -19.06 -12.71
C VAL A 39 46.44 -17.78 -12.87
N ARG A 40 46.52 -16.84 -11.93
CA ARG A 40 45.83 -15.55 -11.98
C ARG A 40 46.48 -14.62 -12.99
N MET A 41 47.80 -14.63 -13.11
CA MET A 41 48.54 -13.95 -14.18
C MET A 41 48.18 -14.51 -15.56
N ALA A 42 48.09 -15.84 -15.69
CA ALA A 42 47.64 -16.49 -16.92
C ALA A 42 46.18 -16.12 -17.22
N TRP A 43 45.31 -16.05 -16.21
CA TRP A 43 43.92 -15.63 -16.37
C TRP A 43 43.79 -14.15 -16.76
N ASP A 44 44.55 -13.27 -16.13
CA ASP A 44 44.56 -11.85 -16.47
C ASP A 44 45.15 -11.61 -17.86
N ALA A 45 46.15 -12.40 -18.27
CA ALA A 45 46.68 -12.41 -19.64
C ALA A 45 45.65 -12.95 -20.64
N LEU A 46 44.92 -14.02 -20.31
CA LEU A 46 43.87 -14.59 -21.16
C LEU A 46 42.69 -13.62 -21.32
N MET A 47 42.29 -12.94 -20.23
CA MET A 47 41.24 -11.92 -20.25
C MET A 47 41.72 -10.62 -20.88
N ALA A 48 43.00 -10.28 -20.79
CA ALA A 48 43.57 -9.16 -21.54
C ALA A 48 43.59 -9.48 -23.05
N LEU A 49 43.97 -10.70 -23.43
CA LEU A 49 43.94 -11.17 -24.82
C LEU A 49 42.50 -11.25 -25.34
N GLY A 50 41.56 -11.76 -24.55
CA GLY A 50 40.14 -11.79 -24.88
C GLY A 50 39.54 -10.38 -25.00
N ARG A 51 39.92 -9.45 -24.11
CA ARG A 51 39.49 -8.03 -24.20
C ARG A 51 40.14 -7.29 -25.36
N ALA A 52 41.36 -7.64 -25.74
CA ALA A 52 42.04 -7.11 -26.91
C ALA A 52 41.39 -7.65 -28.19
N LEU A 53 41.17 -8.97 -28.28
CA LEU A 53 40.48 -9.62 -29.38
C LEU A 53 39.06 -9.07 -29.55
N ASN A 54 38.34 -8.85 -28.44
CA ASN A 54 37.02 -8.27 -28.50
C ASN A 54 37.05 -6.81 -28.98
N ARG A 55 38.02 -6.01 -28.57
CA ARG A 55 38.12 -4.60 -28.99
C ARG A 55 38.60 -4.43 -30.44
N TYR A 56 39.53 -5.28 -30.89
CA TYR A 56 40.16 -5.13 -32.20
C TYR A 56 39.53 -5.97 -33.31
N ALA A 57 38.92 -7.12 -33.01
CA ALA A 57 38.28 -7.98 -34.01
C ALA A 57 36.76 -8.01 -33.87
N LEU A 58 36.23 -8.38 -32.70
CA LEU A 58 34.79 -8.62 -32.56
C LEU A 58 33.95 -7.34 -32.49
N ALA A 59 34.45 -6.26 -31.90
CA ALA A 59 33.74 -4.99 -31.81
C ALA A 59 33.60 -4.25 -33.16
N PRO A 60 34.63 -4.18 -34.02
CA PRO A 60 34.44 -3.61 -35.36
C PRO A 60 33.61 -4.53 -36.26
N VAL A 61 33.82 -5.85 -36.22
CA VAL A 61 33.04 -6.82 -37.02
C VAL A 61 31.58 -6.85 -36.56
N GLY A 62 31.31 -6.88 -35.25
CA GLY A 62 29.96 -6.83 -34.71
C GLY A 62 29.24 -5.52 -35.03
N ARG A 63 29.95 -4.39 -35.04
CA ARG A 63 29.37 -3.10 -35.48
C ARG A 63 29.10 -3.08 -36.98
N ALA A 64 29.98 -3.65 -37.80
CA ALA A 64 29.78 -3.76 -39.24
C ALA A 64 28.58 -4.67 -39.57
N ILE A 65 28.48 -5.84 -38.92
CA ILE A 65 27.34 -6.75 -39.07
C ILE A 65 26.06 -6.12 -38.57
N ALA A 66 26.05 -5.45 -37.41
CA ALA A 66 24.86 -4.77 -36.90
C ALA A 66 24.44 -3.60 -37.80
N TRP A 67 25.39 -2.89 -38.40
CA TRP A 67 25.12 -1.82 -39.36
C TRP A 67 24.52 -2.39 -40.66
N LEU A 68 25.08 -3.47 -41.19
CA LEU A 68 24.55 -4.20 -42.33
C LEU A 68 23.15 -4.74 -42.05
N LEU A 69 22.94 -5.41 -40.92
CA LEU A 69 21.63 -5.96 -40.55
C LEU A 69 20.59 -4.85 -40.35
N ARG A 70 20.99 -3.73 -39.76
CA ARG A 70 20.12 -2.57 -39.58
C ARG A 70 19.72 -1.99 -40.94
N TRP A 71 20.65 -1.78 -41.84
CA TRP A 71 20.34 -1.21 -43.16
C TRP A 71 19.64 -2.18 -44.10
N LEU A 72 19.98 -3.47 -44.05
CA LEU A 72 19.46 -4.48 -44.97
C LEU A 72 18.13 -5.06 -44.53
N LEU A 73 17.86 -5.19 -43.23
CA LEU A 73 16.61 -5.75 -42.72
C LEU A 73 15.75 -4.70 -42.02
N VAL A 74 16.33 -3.95 -41.08
CA VAL A 74 15.52 -3.08 -40.21
C VAL A 74 14.99 -1.87 -40.96
N VAL A 75 15.82 -1.18 -41.75
CA VAL A 75 15.39 -0.01 -42.54
C VAL A 75 14.30 -0.37 -43.56
N PRO A 76 14.45 -1.40 -44.42
CA PRO A 76 13.40 -1.75 -45.36
C PRO A 76 12.17 -2.34 -44.68
N ALA A 77 12.30 -3.12 -43.60
CA ALA A 77 11.14 -3.60 -42.85
C ALA A 77 10.36 -2.46 -42.18
N VAL A 78 11.06 -1.47 -41.62
CA VAL A 78 10.42 -0.27 -41.04
C VAL A 78 9.79 0.60 -42.13
N ALA A 79 10.44 0.74 -43.28
CA ALA A 79 9.87 1.42 -44.43
C ALA A 79 8.60 0.70 -44.93
N LEU A 80 8.65 -0.62 -45.09
CA LEU A 80 7.49 -1.44 -45.47
C LEU A 80 6.35 -1.32 -44.46
N TRP A 81 6.67 -1.38 -43.17
CA TRP A 81 5.68 -1.17 -42.11
C TRP A 81 5.04 0.22 -42.20
N ARG A 82 5.85 1.26 -42.36
CA ARG A 82 5.40 2.66 -42.30
C ARG A 82 4.67 3.10 -43.57
N TYR A 83 5.09 2.62 -44.73
CA TYR A 83 4.52 2.98 -46.03
C TYR A 83 3.43 2.03 -46.52
N VAL A 84 3.39 0.77 -46.06
CA VAL A 84 2.41 -0.22 -46.56
C VAL A 84 1.49 -0.71 -45.45
N LEU A 85 2.01 -1.35 -44.39
CA LEU A 85 1.13 -1.96 -43.37
C LEU A 85 0.36 -0.93 -42.55
N ALA A 86 0.99 0.17 -42.17
CA ALA A 86 0.35 1.22 -41.38
C ALA A 86 -0.82 1.90 -42.11
N PRO A 87 -0.70 2.33 -43.39
CA PRO A 87 -1.84 2.87 -44.12
C PRO A 87 -2.91 1.81 -44.41
N VAL A 88 -2.53 0.58 -44.80
CA VAL A 88 -3.49 -0.50 -45.05
C VAL A 88 -4.26 -0.84 -43.78
N GLY A 89 -3.59 -0.97 -42.63
CA GLY A 89 -4.23 -1.21 -41.34
C GLY A 89 -5.16 -0.08 -40.92
N ARG A 90 -4.80 1.19 -41.19
CA ARG A 90 -5.68 2.33 -40.94
C ARG A 90 -6.91 2.33 -41.84
N LEU A 91 -6.77 1.98 -43.13
CA LEU A 91 -7.89 1.90 -44.07
C LEU A 91 -8.84 0.77 -43.72
N LEU A 92 -8.32 -0.41 -43.38
CA LEU A 92 -9.13 -1.55 -42.93
C LEU A 92 -9.82 -1.27 -41.59
N GLY A 93 -9.12 -0.65 -40.64
CA GLY A 93 -9.69 -0.24 -39.36
C GLY A 93 -10.78 0.81 -39.53
N ALA A 94 -10.56 1.82 -40.38
CA ALA A 94 -11.57 2.83 -40.70
C ALA A 94 -12.77 2.22 -41.41
N GLY A 95 -12.55 1.30 -42.36
CA GLY A 95 -13.61 0.57 -43.04
C GLY A 95 -14.45 -0.28 -42.09
N LEU A 96 -13.82 -0.97 -41.14
CA LEU A 96 -14.50 -1.79 -40.15
C LEU A 96 -15.30 -0.92 -39.15
N VAL A 97 -14.73 0.20 -38.69
CA VAL A 97 -15.44 1.15 -37.83
C VAL A 97 -16.60 1.82 -38.57
N TRP A 98 -16.41 2.13 -39.86
CA TRP A 98 -17.47 2.68 -40.70
C TRP A 98 -18.61 1.68 -40.88
N LEU A 99 -18.29 0.42 -41.21
CA LEU A 99 -19.27 -0.67 -41.33
C LEU A 99 -20.02 -0.90 -40.01
N TRP A 100 -19.31 -0.91 -38.89
CA TRP A 100 -19.92 -1.04 -37.57
C TRP A 100 -20.88 0.11 -37.27
N ARG A 101 -20.47 1.36 -37.54
CA ARG A 101 -21.24 2.56 -37.19
C ARG A 101 -22.41 2.82 -38.13
N TYR A 102 -22.28 2.53 -39.42
CA TYR A 102 -23.31 2.80 -40.42
C TYR A 102 -24.22 1.61 -40.73
N VAL A 103 -23.78 0.36 -40.49
CA VAL A 103 -24.59 -0.82 -40.80
C VAL A 103 -25.01 -1.55 -39.53
N VAL A 104 -24.06 -1.94 -38.69
CA VAL A 104 -24.37 -2.80 -37.53
C VAL A 104 -25.16 -2.05 -36.46
N ALA A 105 -24.77 -0.81 -36.14
CA ALA A 105 -25.46 -0.01 -35.13
C ALA A 105 -26.94 0.29 -35.47
N PRO A 106 -27.30 0.80 -36.67
CA PRO A 106 -28.70 1.06 -37.00
C PRO A 106 -29.53 -0.24 -37.15
N VAL A 107 -28.94 -1.30 -37.69
CA VAL A 107 -29.61 -2.60 -37.80
C VAL A 107 -29.87 -3.20 -36.41
N GLY A 108 -28.90 -3.13 -35.50
CA GLY A 108 -29.04 -3.58 -34.12
C GLY A 108 -30.11 -2.78 -33.36
N LEU A 109 -30.15 -1.46 -33.55
CA LEU A 109 -31.18 -0.61 -32.95
C LEU A 109 -32.57 -0.92 -33.52
N GLY A 110 -32.66 -1.17 -34.84
CA GLY A 110 -33.89 -1.58 -35.53
C GLY A 110 -34.42 -2.92 -35.03
N LEU A 111 -33.57 -3.95 -34.94
CA LEU A 111 -33.97 -5.26 -34.40
C LEU A 111 -34.36 -5.17 -32.92
N ALA A 112 -33.62 -4.40 -32.12
CA ALA A 112 -33.95 -4.20 -30.71
C ALA A 112 -35.28 -3.47 -30.52
N TRP A 113 -35.56 -2.48 -31.38
CA TRP A 113 -36.86 -1.80 -31.40
C TRP A 113 -37.98 -2.75 -31.82
N LEU A 114 -37.77 -3.55 -32.86
CA LEU A 114 -38.76 -4.51 -33.36
C LEU A 114 -39.05 -5.60 -32.32
N GLY A 115 -38.03 -6.13 -31.64
CA GLY A 115 -38.21 -7.06 -30.53
C GLY A 115 -38.94 -6.43 -29.34
N ARG A 116 -38.63 -5.16 -29.01
CA ARG A 116 -39.33 -4.44 -27.94
C ARG A 116 -40.80 -4.20 -28.28
N VAL A 117 -41.10 -3.80 -29.51
CA VAL A 117 -42.48 -3.53 -29.95
C VAL A 117 -43.28 -4.82 -30.13
N LEU A 118 -42.69 -5.85 -30.71
CA LEU A 118 -43.39 -7.09 -31.05
C LEU A 118 -43.52 -8.05 -29.87
N VAL A 119 -42.61 -8.01 -28.90
CA VAL A 119 -42.63 -8.95 -27.76
C VAL A 119 -42.93 -8.25 -26.46
N VAL A 120 -42.20 -7.16 -26.16
CA VAL A 120 -42.30 -6.53 -24.83
C VAL A 120 -43.61 -5.77 -24.67
N LEU A 121 -44.04 -4.98 -25.66
CA LEU A 121 -45.31 -4.26 -25.59
C LEU A 121 -46.53 -5.20 -25.45
N PRO A 122 -46.71 -6.26 -26.26
CA PRO A 122 -47.87 -7.15 -26.09
C PRO A 122 -47.78 -7.96 -24.80
N LEU A 123 -46.59 -8.35 -24.34
CA LEU A 123 -46.44 -9.05 -23.07
C LEU A 123 -46.79 -8.13 -21.88
N VAL A 124 -46.38 -6.87 -21.91
CA VAL A 124 -46.75 -5.87 -20.90
C VAL A 124 -48.24 -5.55 -20.95
N ALA A 125 -48.83 -5.47 -22.15
CA ALA A 125 -50.27 -5.31 -22.31
C ALA A 125 -51.02 -6.52 -21.74
N LEU A 126 -50.59 -7.75 -22.06
CA LEU A 126 -51.17 -8.98 -21.51
C LEU A 126 -51.07 -9.00 -19.97
N TRP A 127 -49.91 -8.65 -19.43
CA TRP A 127 -49.73 -8.55 -17.99
C TRP A 127 -50.69 -7.53 -17.36
N ARG A 128 -50.77 -6.33 -17.91
CA ARG A 128 -51.54 -5.22 -17.33
C ARG A 128 -53.05 -5.36 -17.52
N TYR A 129 -53.50 -5.91 -18.65
CA TYR A 129 -54.92 -6.05 -18.99
C TYR A 129 -55.52 -7.40 -18.63
N VAL A 130 -54.72 -8.47 -18.49
CA VAL A 130 -55.24 -9.80 -18.16
C VAL A 130 -54.76 -10.25 -16.80
N VAL A 131 -53.45 -10.25 -16.56
CA VAL A 131 -52.89 -10.83 -15.31
C VAL A 131 -53.23 -9.97 -14.09
N VAL A 132 -53.05 -8.66 -14.17
CA VAL A 132 -53.35 -7.74 -13.06
C VAL A 132 -54.83 -7.78 -12.64
N PRO A 133 -55.83 -7.65 -13.53
CA PRO A 133 -57.23 -7.71 -13.10
C PRO A 133 -57.64 -9.09 -12.61
N VAL A 134 -57.12 -10.17 -13.20
CA VAL A 134 -57.40 -11.54 -12.73
C VAL A 134 -56.78 -11.77 -11.34
N ALA A 135 -55.54 -11.35 -11.11
CA ALA A 135 -54.88 -11.46 -9.82
C ALA A 135 -55.58 -10.60 -8.75
N LEU A 136 -55.99 -9.38 -9.10
CA LEU A 136 -56.72 -8.50 -8.20
C LEU A 136 -58.11 -9.08 -7.88
N GLY A 137 -58.80 -9.64 -8.88
CA GLY A 137 -60.09 -10.31 -8.70
C GLY A 137 -59.99 -11.55 -7.80
N LEU A 138 -58.98 -12.39 -8.01
CA LEU A 138 -58.72 -13.57 -7.18
C LEU A 138 -58.33 -13.16 -5.74
N ALA A 139 -57.49 -12.14 -5.58
CA ALA A 139 -57.12 -11.61 -4.28
C ALA A 139 -58.34 -11.03 -3.53
N TRP A 140 -59.21 -10.30 -4.21
CA TRP A 140 -60.47 -9.82 -3.65
C TRP A 140 -61.41 -10.96 -3.25
N ALA A 141 -61.56 -11.98 -4.09
CA ALA A 141 -62.38 -13.14 -3.79
C ALA A 141 -61.87 -13.91 -2.56
N LEU A 142 -60.55 -14.18 -2.50
CA LEU A 142 -59.91 -14.81 -1.34
C LEU A 142 -60.04 -13.95 -0.08
N ARG A 143 -59.93 -12.63 -0.21
CA ARG A 143 -60.06 -11.70 0.92
C ARG A 143 -61.49 -11.63 1.43
N MET A 144 -62.50 -11.60 0.56
CA MET A 144 -63.91 -11.65 0.95
C MET A 144 -64.24 -12.98 1.63
N PHE A 145 -63.72 -14.09 1.10
CA PHE A 145 -63.88 -15.41 1.71
C PHE A 145 -63.21 -15.47 3.09
N GLY A 146 -61.99 -14.94 3.21
CA GLY A 146 -61.28 -14.85 4.48
C GLY A 146 -61.96 -13.94 5.51
N VAL A 147 -62.55 -12.82 5.09
CA VAL A 147 -63.36 -11.95 5.97
C VAL A 147 -64.62 -12.67 6.43
N GLY A 148 -65.29 -13.42 5.55
CA GLY A 148 -66.44 -14.25 5.90
C GLY A 148 -66.09 -15.31 6.94
N LEU A 149 -65.00 -16.07 6.72
CA LEU A 149 -64.53 -17.09 7.66
C LEU A 149 -64.07 -16.49 8.99
N ALA A 150 -63.38 -15.36 8.96
CA ALA A 150 -62.93 -14.66 10.15
C ALA A 150 -64.12 -14.05 10.92
N TRP A 151 -65.15 -13.55 10.25
CA TRP A 151 -66.38 -13.09 10.88
C TRP A 151 -67.12 -14.24 11.53
N LEU A 152 -67.27 -15.37 10.82
CA LEU A 152 -67.90 -16.58 11.36
C LEU A 152 -67.16 -17.09 12.60
N GLY A 153 -65.83 -17.20 12.53
CA GLY A 153 -64.99 -17.58 13.67
C GLY A 153 -65.06 -16.57 14.82
N ARG A 154 -65.13 -15.26 14.51
CA ARG A 154 -65.26 -14.22 15.53
C ARG A 154 -66.61 -14.28 16.23
N VAL A 155 -67.72 -14.40 15.50
CA VAL A 155 -69.06 -14.47 16.08
C VAL A 155 -69.26 -15.77 16.85
N LEU A 156 -68.79 -16.90 16.32
CA LEU A 156 -69.04 -18.21 16.91
C LEU A 156 -68.10 -18.55 18.07
N LEU A 157 -66.83 -18.11 18.01
CA LEU A 157 -65.84 -18.44 19.04
C LEU A 157 -65.46 -17.22 19.88
N VAL A 158 -65.12 -16.11 19.24
CA VAL A 158 -64.54 -14.95 19.95
C VAL A 158 -65.59 -14.18 20.73
N VAL A 159 -66.80 -13.98 20.22
CA VAL A 159 -67.86 -13.27 20.96
C VAL A 159 -68.27 -14.03 22.22
N PRO A 160 -68.57 -15.35 22.20
CA PRO A 160 -68.90 -16.07 23.43
C PRO A 160 -67.69 -16.19 24.36
N LEU A 161 -66.47 -16.41 23.84
CA LEU A 161 -65.27 -16.48 24.67
C LEU A 161 -64.89 -15.12 25.27
N ALA A 162 -65.07 -14.02 24.54
CA ALA A 162 -64.85 -12.66 25.03
C ALA A 162 -65.93 -12.23 26.01
N ALA A 163 -67.19 -12.67 25.82
CA ALA A 163 -68.24 -12.49 26.81
C ALA A 163 -67.88 -13.25 28.10
N LEU A 164 -67.47 -14.52 27.99
CA LEU A 164 -66.99 -15.30 29.14
C LEU A 164 -65.78 -14.61 29.81
N TRP A 165 -64.83 -14.12 29.02
CA TRP A 165 -63.67 -13.41 29.53
C TRP A 165 -64.05 -12.09 30.22
N ARG A 166 -64.96 -11.30 29.64
CA ARG A 166 -65.32 -9.97 30.14
C ARG A 166 -66.25 -10.04 31.35
N TYR A 167 -67.17 -11.01 31.39
CA TYR A 167 -68.13 -11.17 32.48
C TYR A 167 -67.59 -12.03 33.63
N VAL A 168 -66.69 -12.99 33.37
CA VAL A 168 -66.19 -13.92 34.41
C VAL A 168 -64.72 -13.71 34.71
N LEU A 169 -63.86 -13.74 33.68
CA LEU A 169 -62.40 -13.80 33.89
C LEU A 169 -61.78 -12.43 34.23
N ALA A 170 -62.29 -11.34 33.66
CA ALA A 170 -61.82 -9.98 33.88
C ALA A 170 -62.15 -9.43 35.29
N PRO A 171 -63.34 -9.67 35.88
CA PRO A 171 -63.56 -9.30 37.27
C PRO A 171 -62.74 -10.17 38.23
N VAL A 172 -62.63 -11.48 37.96
CA VAL A 172 -61.81 -12.40 38.78
C VAL A 172 -60.32 -12.05 38.70
N GLY A 173 -59.79 -11.79 37.50
CA GLY A 173 -58.41 -11.40 37.29
C GLY A 173 -58.06 -10.04 37.89
N ARG A 174 -58.98 -9.05 37.81
CA ARG A 174 -58.79 -7.75 38.49
C ARG A 174 -58.81 -7.89 40.00
N ALA A 175 -59.71 -8.72 40.55
CA ALA A 175 -59.75 -8.99 41.99
C ALA A 175 -58.45 -9.66 42.46
N LEU A 176 -57.95 -10.66 41.73
CA LEU A 176 -56.72 -11.37 42.05
C LEU A 176 -55.47 -10.49 41.89
N ALA A 177 -55.40 -9.69 40.82
CA ALA A 177 -54.29 -8.79 40.57
C ALA A 177 -54.25 -7.64 41.60
N TRP A 178 -55.41 -7.17 42.07
CA TRP A 178 -55.48 -6.15 43.10
C TRP A 178 -55.00 -6.68 44.45
N THR A 179 -55.40 -7.90 44.84
CA THR A 179 -54.93 -8.52 46.10
C THR A 179 -53.43 -8.84 46.06
N LEU A 180 -52.93 -9.40 44.96
CA LEU A 180 -51.51 -9.66 44.76
C LEU A 180 -50.70 -8.37 44.65
N GLY A 181 -51.24 -7.33 44.02
CA GLY A 181 -50.61 -6.02 43.89
C GLY A 181 -50.47 -5.31 45.23
N MET A 182 -51.50 -5.36 46.08
CA MET A 182 -51.44 -4.80 47.44
C MET A 182 -50.39 -5.52 48.31
N LEU A 183 -50.32 -6.86 48.22
CA LEU A 183 -49.27 -7.65 48.88
C LEU A 183 -47.87 -7.29 48.35
N GLY A 184 -47.71 -7.22 47.03
CA GLY A 184 -46.44 -6.90 46.38
C GLY A 184 -45.92 -5.51 46.74
N VAL A 185 -46.81 -4.49 46.81
CA VAL A 185 -46.43 -3.13 47.22
C VAL A 185 -46.00 -3.10 48.69
N GLY A 186 -46.70 -3.83 49.58
CA GLY A 186 -46.32 -3.95 50.98
C GLY A 186 -44.95 -4.61 51.16
N LEU A 187 -44.72 -5.74 50.49
CA LEU A 187 -43.44 -6.46 50.51
C LEU A 187 -42.29 -5.65 49.89
N ALA A 188 -42.54 -4.97 48.78
CA ALA A 188 -41.54 -4.13 48.12
C ALA A 188 -41.19 -2.89 48.96
N TRP A 189 -42.18 -2.28 49.61
CA TRP A 189 -41.94 -1.16 50.52
C TRP A 189 -41.13 -1.61 51.73
N LEU A 190 -41.49 -2.74 52.34
CA LEU A 190 -40.77 -3.31 53.48
C LEU A 190 -39.32 -3.67 53.10
N ALA A 191 -39.11 -4.34 51.97
CA ALA A 191 -37.78 -4.67 51.47
C ALA A 191 -36.98 -3.40 51.12
N ARG A 192 -37.62 -2.38 50.54
CA ARG A 192 -36.95 -1.12 50.20
C ARG A 192 -36.52 -0.38 51.46
N VAL A 193 -37.38 -0.28 52.47
CA VAL A 193 -37.04 0.38 53.73
C VAL A 193 -35.94 -0.40 54.47
N LEU A 194 -36.07 -1.73 54.54
CA LEU A 194 -35.16 -2.58 55.30
C LEU A 194 -33.80 -2.78 54.62
N LEU A 195 -33.72 -2.77 53.28
CA LEU A 195 -32.46 -3.03 52.55
C LEU A 195 -31.86 -1.76 51.96
N VAL A 196 -32.66 -0.89 51.33
CA VAL A 196 -32.11 0.23 50.56
C VAL A 196 -31.63 1.35 51.48
N LEU A 197 -32.35 1.68 52.56
CA LEU A 197 -31.85 2.69 53.50
C LEU A 197 -30.51 2.32 54.14
N PRO A 198 -30.31 1.11 54.71
CA PRO A 198 -29.00 0.77 55.29
C PRO A 198 -27.92 0.61 54.23
N LEU A 199 -28.24 0.10 53.03
CA LEU A 199 -27.24 -0.04 51.97
C LEU A 199 -26.79 1.31 51.40
N VAL A 200 -27.71 2.27 51.25
CA VAL A 200 -27.39 3.65 50.84
C VAL A 200 -26.60 4.37 51.94
N ALA A 201 -26.94 4.15 53.21
CA ALA A 201 -26.16 4.67 54.33
C ALA A 201 -24.74 4.09 54.31
N LEU A 202 -24.59 2.77 54.18
CA LEU A 202 -23.29 2.10 54.08
C LEU A 202 -22.48 2.63 52.88
N TYR A 203 -23.12 2.82 51.73
CA TYR A 203 -22.46 3.37 50.54
C TYR A 203 -21.97 4.81 50.77
N ARG A 204 -22.81 5.69 51.33
CA ARG A 204 -22.44 7.10 51.56
C ARG A 204 -21.39 7.27 52.66
N TYR A 205 -21.47 6.49 53.73
CA TYR A 205 -20.58 6.64 54.88
C TYR A 205 -19.29 5.84 54.77
N VAL A 206 -19.26 4.73 54.02
CA VAL A 206 -18.07 3.86 53.94
C VAL A 206 -17.46 3.83 52.55
N LEU A 207 -18.24 3.50 51.51
CA LEU A 207 -17.66 3.34 50.16
C LEU A 207 -17.25 4.65 49.52
N ALA A 208 -18.05 5.71 49.67
CA ALA A 208 -17.75 7.01 49.09
C ALA A 208 -16.44 7.64 49.63
N PRO A 209 -16.15 7.65 50.95
CA PRO A 209 -14.84 8.13 51.43
C PRO A 209 -13.70 7.21 51.01
N VAL A 210 -13.85 5.89 51.12
CA VAL A 210 -12.79 4.94 50.76
C VAL A 210 -12.42 5.05 49.27
N GLY A 211 -13.41 5.18 48.39
CA GLY A 211 -13.19 5.37 46.96
C GLY A 211 -12.46 6.67 46.64
N ARG A 212 -12.71 7.75 47.39
CA ARG A 212 -12.01 9.04 47.22
C ARG A 212 -10.54 8.94 47.63
N GLU A 213 -10.25 8.29 48.75
CA GLU A 213 -8.87 8.12 49.23
C GLU A 213 -8.03 7.28 48.27
N ILE A 214 -8.59 6.17 47.78
CA ILE A 214 -7.90 5.29 46.81
C ILE A 214 -7.60 6.04 45.50
N TRP A 215 -8.57 6.81 45.00
CA TRP A 215 -8.38 7.58 43.77
C TRP A 215 -7.36 8.71 43.93
N ALA A 216 -7.31 9.36 45.10
CA ALA A 216 -6.33 10.39 45.38
C ALA A 216 -4.90 9.83 45.42
N ALA A 217 -4.71 8.69 46.10
CA ALA A 217 -3.43 8.00 46.17
C ALA A 217 -2.94 7.56 44.79
N LEU A 218 -3.81 6.95 43.98
CA LEU A 218 -3.47 6.47 42.64
C LEU A 218 -3.11 7.63 41.69
N ARG A 219 -3.85 8.74 41.77
CA ARG A 219 -3.58 9.94 40.96
C ARG A 219 -2.24 10.59 41.31
N TRP A 220 -1.85 10.56 42.58
CA TRP A 220 -0.55 11.08 43.02
C TRP A 220 0.60 10.20 42.51
N ALA A 221 0.47 8.87 42.65
CA ALA A 221 1.46 7.91 42.16
C ALA A 221 1.70 8.04 40.65
N TRP A 222 0.62 8.17 39.87
CA TRP A 222 0.72 8.33 38.42
C TRP A 222 1.43 9.63 38.00
N ARG A 223 1.23 10.71 38.76
CA ARG A 223 1.87 12.00 38.49
C ARG A 223 3.38 11.93 38.74
N VAL A 224 3.80 11.25 39.81
CA VAL A 224 5.21 11.04 40.15
C VAL A 224 5.90 10.17 39.10
N ALA A 225 5.26 9.09 38.65
CA ALA A 225 5.79 8.24 37.58
C ALA A 225 6.06 9.04 36.29
N GLY A 226 5.14 9.92 35.89
CA GLY A 226 5.30 10.77 34.70
C GLY A 226 6.47 11.76 34.78
N TYR A 227 6.82 12.26 35.97
CA TYR A 227 7.99 13.14 36.14
C TYR A 227 9.31 12.37 35.99
N ILE A 228 9.38 11.15 36.53
CA ILE A 228 10.58 10.30 36.46
C ILE A 228 10.85 9.86 35.02
N SER A 229 9.83 9.44 34.26
CA SER A 229 9.99 9.04 32.86
C SER A 229 10.50 10.18 31.96
N ARG A 230 10.05 11.43 32.20
CA ARG A 230 10.51 12.61 31.44
C ARG A 230 11.91 13.07 31.82
N ALA A 231 12.35 12.80 33.05
CA ALA A 231 13.73 13.05 33.47
C ALA A 231 14.68 12.04 32.79
N LEU A 232 14.35 10.74 32.86
CA LEU A 232 15.13 9.68 32.23
C LEU A 232 15.21 9.84 30.70
N GLY A 233 14.10 10.17 30.05
CA GLY A 233 14.08 10.39 28.60
C GLY A 233 14.96 11.57 28.15
N ARG A 234 15.05 12.64 28.94
CA ARG A 234 15.92 13.79 28.64
C ARG A 234 17.40 13.46 28.79
N VAL A 235 17.75 12.72 29.85
CA VAL A 235 19.14 12.30 30.08
C VAL A 235 19.61 11.35 28.98
N LEU A 236 18.78 10.39 28.58
CA LEU A 236 19.10 9.42 27.53
C LEU A 236 19.25 10.08 26.14
N ALA A 237 18.36 11.02 25.81
CA ALA A 237 18.41 11.77 24.56
C ALA A 237 19.63 12.70 24.49
N TRP A 238 20.07 13.24 25.62
CA TRP A 238 21.28 14.05 25.70
C TRP A 238 22.54 13.19 25.50
N LEU A 239 22.61 12.02 26.15
CA LEU A 239 23.72 11.08 26.04
C LEU A 239 23.92 10.58 24.60
N GLY A 240 22.83 10.22 23.91
CA GLY A 240 22.90 9.80 22.52
C GLY A 240 23.38 10.91 21.57
N ARG A 241 22.96 12.17 21.81
CA ARG A 241 23.41 13.31 21.01
C ARG A 241 24.90 13.59 21.19
N VAL A 242 25.39 13.60 22.42
CA VAL A 242 26.79 13.92 22.70
C VAL A 242 27.72 12.78 22.27
N LEU A 243 27.33 11.53 22.49
CA LEU A 243 28.22 10.39 22.26
C LEU A 243 28.31 9.97 20.79
N VAL A 244 27.25 10.15 20.00
CA VAL A 244 27.21 9.66 18.61
C VAL A 244 27.27 10.82 17.62
N VAL A 245 26.44 11.84 17.80
CA VAL A 245 26.24 12.87 16.77
C VAL A 245 27.42 13.83 16.71
N VAL A 246 27.94 14.26 17.86
CA VAL A 246 29.07 15.19 17.94
C VAL A 246 30.36 14.60 17.33
N PRO A 247 30.82 13.38 17.68
CA PRO A 247 32.05 12.85 17.11
C PRO A 247 31.93 12.48 15.63
N VAL A 248 30.77 11.97 15.19
CA VAL A 248 30.54 11.65 13.76
C VAL A 248 30.54 12.93 12.92
N ARG A 249 29.93 14.02 13.42
CA ARG A 249 29.90 15.30 12.71
C ARG A 249 31.30 15.91 12.61
N TRP A 250 32.11 15.81 13.66
CA TRP A 250 33.49 16.27 13.65
C TRP A 250 34.35 15.43 12.68
N ALA A 251 34.25 14.10 12.73
CA ALA A 251 34.97 13.21 11.81
C ALA A 251 34.63 13.48 10.34
N TRP A 252 33.35 13.72 10.03
CA TRP A 252 32.91 14.07 8.68
C TRP A 252 33.49 15.41 8.20
N GLN A 253 33.48 16.43 9.07
CA GLN A 253 34.01 17.75 8.73
C GLN A 253 35.53 17.75 8.54
N THR A 254 36.26 16.99 9.35
CA THR A 254 37.72 16.91 9.32
C THR A 254 38.23 16.05 8.15
N LEU A 255 37.52 14.98 7.77
CA LEU A 255 38.00 14.05 6.74
C LEU A 255 37.47 14.34 5.33
N VAL A 256 36.20 14.68 5.19
CA VAL A 256 35.55 14.76 3.86
C VAL A 256 35.64 16.17 3.27
N SER A 257 35.60 17.20 4.11
CA SER A 257 35.63 18.59 3.64
C SER A 257 36.95 19.03 3.00
N PRO A 258 38.16 18.67 3.51
CA PRO A 258 39.41 19.07 2.86
C PRO A 258 39.66 18.30 1.56
N ALA A 259 39.36 17.00 1.53
CA ALA A 259 39.53 16.17 0.33
C ALA A 259 38.60 16.62 -0.81
N GLY A 260 37.35 17.00 -0.50
CA GLY A 260 36.39 17.50 -1.49
C GLY A 260 36.79 18.85 -2.09
N ARG A 261 37.38 19.75 -1.30
CA ARG A 261 37.87 21.06 -1.81
C ARG A 261 39.11 20.91 -2.68
N TRP A 262 40.04 20.05 -2.30
CA TRP A 262 41.28 19.82 -3.05
C TRP A 262 41.02 19.14 -4.40
N LEU A 263 40.16 18.12 -4.44
CA LEU A 263 39.79 17.43 -5.68
C LEU A 263 39.08 18.38 -6.68
N ARG A 264 38.26 19.29 -6.17
CA ARG A 264 37.52 20.26 -6.99
C ARG A 264 38.41 21.36 -7.55
N GLN A 265 39.47 21.74 -6.85
CA GLN A 265 40.40 22.78 -7.30
C GLN A 265 41.49 22.22 -8.23
N SER A 266 42.08 21.07 -7.90
CA SER A 266 43.24 20.55 -8.63
C SER A 266 42.88 19.90 -9.97
N VAL A 267 41.68 19.32 -10.10
CA VAL A 267 41.33 18.52 -11.30
C VAL A 267 40.25 19.18 -12.15
N TRP A 268 39.22 19.74 -11.52
CA TRP A 268 38.02 20.15 -12.25
C TRP A 268 38.19 21.46 -13.03
N TRP A 269 38.95 22.41 -12.49
CA TRP A 269 39.20 23.71 -13.12
C TRP A 269 40.19 23.67 -14.31
N PRO A 270 41.35 22.97 -14.24
CA PRO A 270 42.26 22.89 -15.39
C PRO A 270 41.65 22.13 -16.56
N VAL A 271 40.88 21.06 -16.29
CA VAL A 271 40.14 20.31 -17.34
C VAL A 271 39.11 21.19 -18.03
N LYS A 272 38.34 21.99 -17.27
CA LYS A 272 37.38 22.94 -17.87
C LYS A 272 38.07 24.00 -18.75
N ARG A 273 39.25 24.48 -18.35
CA ARG A 273 40.01 25.46 -19.14
C ARG A 273 40.56 24.85 -20.43
N ALA A 274 41.15 23.65 -20.37
CA ALA A 274 41.64 22.94 -21.55
C ALA A 274 40.50 22.63 -22.54
N LEU A 275 39.32 22.25 -22.03
CA LEU A 275 38.15 21.97 -22.86
C LEU A 275 37.58 23.23 -23.53
N ALA A 276 37.63 24.37 -22.84
CA ALA A 276 37.21 25.65 -23.41
C ALA A 276 38.15 26.09 -24.54
N GLN A 277 39.47 25.98 -24.32
CA GLN A 277 40.49 26.34 -25.31
C GLN A 277 40.37 25.53 -26.60
N ALA A 278 40.23 24.20 -26.50
CA ALA A 278 40.06 23.33 -27.66
C ALA A 278 38.78 23.63 -28.45
N ARG A 279 37.72 24.06 -27.77
CA ARG A 279 36.44 24.38 -28.39
C ARG A 279 36.50 25.68 -29.20
N ASP A 280 37.28 26.65 -28.74
CA ASP A 280 37.50 27.90 -29.47
C ASP A 280 38.42 27.69 -30.68
N THR A 281 39.42 26.82 -30.59
CA THR A 281 40.27 26.45 -31.75
C THR A 281 39.45 25.77 -32.84
N VAL A 282 38.54 24.86 -32.49
CA VAL A 282 37.65 24.19 -33.45
C VAL A 282 36.68 25.19 -34.10
N ARG A 283 36.21 26.19 -33.36
CA ARG A 283 35.34 27.25 -33.91
C ARG A 283 36.08 28.13 -34.91
N GLN A 284 37.33 28.50 -34.64
CA GLN A 284 38.17 29.27 -35.56
C GLN A 284 38.48 28.47 -36.84
N VAL A 285 38.97 27.23 -36.72
CA VAL A 285 39.24 26.36 -37.88
C VAL A 285 38.00 26.14 -38.72
N ARG A 286 36.83 25.96 -38.08
CA ARG A 286 35.56 25.84 -38.80
C ARG A 286 35.15 27.11 -39.55
N ALA A 287 35.43 28.29 -38.96
CA ALA A 287 35.16 29.56 -39.60
C ALA A 287 36.10 29.79 -40.80
N ASP A 288 37.38 29.45 -40.68
CA ASP A 288 38.36 29.57 -41.76
C ASP A 288 38.11 28.57 -42.89
N VAL A 289 37.79 27.32 -42.57
CA VAL A 289 37.37 26.32 -43.56
C VAL A 289 36.07 26.74 -44.26
N ARG A 290 35.11 27.34 -43.53
CA ARG A 290 33.90 27.89 -44.16
C ARG A 290 34.23 29.06 -45.08
N ARG A 291 35.12 29.97 -44.70
CA ARG A 291 35.55 31.08 -45.58
C ARG A 291 36.31 30.59 -46.81
N ALA A 292 37.14 29.57 -46.67
CA ALA A 292 37.90 28.99 -47.78
C ALA A 292 37.04 28.14 -48.73
N LEU A 293 36.04 27.40 -48.21
CA LEU A 293 35.15 26.56 -49.02
C LEU A 293 34.00 27.33 -49.67
N PHE A 294 33.43 28.32 -48.98
CA PHE A 294 32.38 29.19 -49.53
C PHE A 294 32.99 30.47 -50.08
N GLY A 295 34.11 30.33 -50.79
CA GLY A 295 34.89 31.42 -51.34
C GLY A 295 34.01 32.59 -51.76
N VAL A 296 34.31 33.74 -51.17
CA VAL A 296 34.03 35.02 -51.83
C VAL A 296 34.93 35.02 -53.06
N SER A 297 34.43 34.44 -54.14
CA SER A 297 34.78 34.88 -55.48
C SER A 297 34.31 36.32 -55.62
N GLU A 298 35.25 37.15 -56.06
CA GLU A 298 35.14 38.56 -56.43
C GLU A 298 33.76 39.04 -56.90
N ASP A 299 33.42 40.29 -56.58
CA ASP A 299 33.38 41.31 -57.65
C ASP A 299 33.38 42.75 -57.11
N ARG A 300 34.25 43.57 -57.73
CA ARG A 300 34.45 45.04 -57.66
C ARG A 300 35.09 45.70 -56.43
#